data_AF-A0A9D9T0G8-F1
#
_entry.id   AF-A0A9D9T0G8-F1
#
_cell.length_a   1.000
_cell.length_b   1.000
_cell.length_c   1.000
_cell.angle_alpha   90.00
_cell.angle_beta   90.00
_cell.angle_gamma   90.00
#
_symmetry.space_group_name_H-M   'P 1'
#
loop_
_entity.id
_entity.type
_entity.pdbx_description
1 polymer ?
#
loop_
_entity_poly.entity_id
_entity_poly.type
_entity_poly.pdbx_seq_one_letter_code
_entity_poly.pdbx_strand_id
1 'polypeptide(L)'
;MDHPLRASRAPSRGHLQRPGEAASAEVAWQGVLHAPRGVPLRRPIHPGRLLDHLVLTPLAINQSAAARLLGISRRRVNELVQGQRAMSPDTAIRCALAFGVDAGFWLEQQARWDSWQHWQLLRRAMNGRCDAARLSPSPDRRN
;
A
#
# COMPACT_ATOMS: atom_id res chain seq x y z
N MET A 1 13.13 -10.83 -70.55
CA MET A 1 12.60 -11.99 -69.80
C MET A 1 12.80 -11.67 -68.33
N ASP A 2 11.90 -10.83 -67.84
CA ASP A 2 11.96 -10.17 -66.55
C ASP A 2 11.41 -11.08 -65.46
N HIS A 3 12.23 -11.36 -64.46
CA HIS A 3 11.81 -12.04 -63.23
C HIS A 3 11.55 -10.99 -62.14
N PRO A 4 10.32 -10.89 -61.59
CA PRO A 4 9.97 -9.82 -60.67
C PRO A 4 10.45 -10.08 -59.23
N LEU A 5 10.78 -8.96 -58.58
CA LEU A 5 11.14 -8.80 -57.18
C LEU A 5 10.14 -9.49 -56.23
N ARG A 6 10.63 -10.39 -55.38
CA ARG A 6 9.86 -11.03 -54.32
C ARG A 6 9.69 -10.04 -53.16
N ALA A 7 8.53 -9.39 -53.10
CA ALA A 7 8.14 -8.53 -51.99
C ALA A 7 8.20 -9.30 -50.66
N SER A 8 9.01 -8.80 -49.73
CA SER A 8 9.04 -9.25 -48.34
C SER A 8 7.69 -8.94 -47.69
N ARG A 9 6.99 -10.00 -47.30
CA ARG A 9 5.68 -9.96 -46.64
C ARG A 9 5.91 -9.49 -45.20
N ALA A 10 5.39 -8.31 -44.85
CA ALA A 10 5.30 -7.85 -43.48
C ALA A 10 4.56 -8.89 -42.60
N PRO A 11 4.97 -9.11 -41.33
CA PRO A 11 4.25 -10.02 -40.46
C PRO A 11 2.85 -9.50 -40.20
N SER A 12 1.89 -10.41 -40.37
CA SER A 12 0.47 -10.27 -40.11
C SER A 12 0.21 -9.52 -38.80
N ARG A 13 -0.60 -8.46 -38.88
CA ARG A 13 -1.21 -7.79 -37.74
C ARG A 13 -1.82 -8.86 -36.81
N GLY A 14 -1.12 -9.16 -35.73
CA GLY A 14 -1.68 -9.92 -34.62
C GLY A 14 -2.96 -9.21 -34.19
N HIS A 15 -4.05 -9.95 -34.15
CA HIS A 15 -5.29 -9.53 -33.54
C HIS A 15 -4.98 -8.99 -32.15
N LEU A 16 -4.96 -7.66 -32.02
CA LEU A 16 -5.13 -7.01 -30.74
C LEU A 16 -6.55 -7.36 -30.32
N GLN A 17 -6.69 -8.39 -29.49
CA GLN A 17 -7.93 -8.74 -28.81
C GLN A 17 -8.51 -7.42 -28.28
N ARG A 18 -9.67 -7.02 -28.79
CA ARG A 18 -10.40 -5.88 -28.24
C ARG A 18 -10.70 -6.23 -26.78
N PRO A 19 -10.34 -5.41 -25.78
CA PRO A 19 -10.91 -5.54 -24.44
C PRO A 19 -12.35 -5.00 -24.53
N GLY A 20 -13.20 -5.79 -25.18
CA GLY A 20 -14.61 -5.55 -25.42
C GLY A 20 -15.42 -6.59 -24.65
N GLU A 21 -15.21 -6.62 -23.35
CA GLU A 21 -16.19 -7.07 -22.36
C GLU A 21 -15.77 -6.40 -21.06
N ALA A 22 -15.98 -5.09 -21.01
CA ALA A 22 -16.13 -4.39 -19.75
C ALA A 22 -17.35 -5.02 -19.07
N ALA A 23 -17.10 -6.10 -18.33
CA ALA A 23 -18.00 -6.58 -17.30
C ALA A 23 -18.48 -5.35 -16.56
N SER A 24 -19.78 -5.08 -16.70
CA SER A 24 -20.45 -3.91 -16.17
C SER A 24 -19.89 -3.60 -14.78
N ALA A 25 -19.39 -2.38 -14.65
CA ALA A 25 -18.76 -1.84 -13.46
C ALA A 25 -19.76 -1.61 -12.31
N GLU A 26 -20.69 -2.54 -12.09
CA GLU A 26 -21.16 -2.87 -10.74
C GLU A 26 -20.12 -3.82 -10.14
N VAL A 27 -18.91 -3.31 -9.93
CA VAL A 27 -17.94 -3.99 -9.06
C VAL A 27 -18.64 -4.07 -7.71
N ALA A 28 -19.14 -5.25 -7.40
CA ALA A 28 -19.84 -5.53 -6.17
C ALA A 28 -18.88 -5.24 -5.00
N TRP A 29 -18.98 -4.04 -4.43
CA TRP A 29 -18.61 -3.78 -3.04
C TRP A 29 -19.50 -4.60 -2.07
N GLN A 30 -20.47 -5.36 -2.62
CA GLN A 30 -21.42 -6.17 -1.89
C GLN A 30 -20.77 -7.50 -1.49
N GLY A 31 -20.56 -7.65 -0.18
CA GLY A 31 -20.65 -8.95 0.47
C GLY A 31 -19.35 -9.58 0.96
N VAL A 32 -18.17 -9.03 0.65
CA VAL A 32 -16.92 -9.66 1.07
C VAL A 32 -16.18 -8.83 2.13
N LEU A 33 -16.38 -9.20 3.39
CA LEU A 33 -15.74 -8.62 4.58
C LEU A 33 -14.26 -9.03 4.76
N HIS A 34 -13.65 -9.71 3.78
CA HIS A 34 -12.26 -10.18 3.88
C HIS A 34 -11.28 -9.11 3.39
N ALA A 35 -10.11 -9.03 4.03
CA ALA A 35 -9.06 -8.12 3.61
C ALA A 35 -8.55 -8.48 2.20
N PRO A 36 -8.34 -7.49 1.30
CA PRO A 36 -7.70 -7.73 0.01
C PRO A 36 -6.29 -8.32 0.16
N ARG A 37 -5.80 -9.00 -0.88
CA ARG A 37 -4.40 -9.47 -0.92
C ARG A 37 -3.45 -8.28 -0.70
N GLY A 38 -2.40 -8.51 0.10
CA GLY A 38 -1.44 -7.45 0.49
C GLY A 38 -1.87 -6.61 1.68
N VAL A 39 -3.12 -6.72 2.15
CA VAL A 39 -3.57 -6.06 3.38
C VAL A 39 -3.38 -7.01 4.56
N PRO A 40 -2.64 -6.61 5.61
CA PRO A 40 -2.49 -7.44 6.80
C PRO A 40 -3.83 -7.70 7.51
N LEU A 41 -4.02 -8.91 8.06
CA LEU A 41 -5.20 -9.24 8.88
C LEU A 41 -5.09 -8.68 10.30
N ARG A 42 -3.87 -8.66 10.87
CA ARG A 42 -3.56 -8.13 12.20
C ARG A 42 -2.90 -6.77 12.08
N ARG A 43 -3.02 -5.94 13.12
CA ARG A 43 -2.38 -4.63 13.20
C ARG A 43 -0.86 -4.78 13.06
N PRO A 44 -0.23 -4.30 11.98
CA PRO A 44 1.22 -4.31 11.85
C PRO A 44 1.83 -3.29 12.82
N ILE A 45 3.14 -3.41 13.06
CA ILE A 45 3.90 -2.42 13.83
C ILE A 45 4.29 -1.28 12.88
N HIS A 46 4.17 -0.03 13.33
CA HIS A 46 4.61 1.13 12.54
C HIS A 46 6.13 1.03 12.28
N PRO A 47 6.62 1.26 11.04
CA PRO A 47 8.03 1.05 10.70
C PRO A 47 8.99 1.88 11.55
N GLY A 48 8.62 3.09 11.96
CA GLY A 48 9.46 3.87 12.87
C GLY A 48 9.54 3.31 14.31
N ARG A 49 8.50 2.62 14.80
CA ARG A 49 8.59 1.86 16.07
C ARG A 49 9.49 0.64 15.88
N LEU A 50 9.39 -0.01 14.71
CA LEU A 50 10.23 -1.15 14.36
C LEU A 50 11.71 -0.74 14.26
N LEU A 51 12.01 0.45 13.73
CA LEU A 51 13.35 1.03 13.72
C LEU A 51 13.93 1.15 15.14
N ASP A 52 13.13 1.64 16.08
CA ASP A 52 13.55 1.74 17.49
C ASP A 52 13.86 0.37 18.10
N HIS A 53 13.00 -0.62 17.86
CA HIS A 53 13.14 -1.96 18.44
C HIS A 53 14.23 -2.82 17.78
N LEU A 54 14.38 -2.77 16.46
CA LEU A 54 15.32 -3.62 15.72
C LEU A 54 16.70 -3.00 15.57
N VAL A 55 16.82 -1.67 15.66
CA VAL A 55 18.06 -0.96 15.34
C VAL A 55 18.51 -0.09 16.51
N LEU A 56 17.70 0.87 16.95
CA LEU A 56 18.18 1.87 17.89
C LEU A 56 18.47 1.27 19.28
N THR A 57 17.53 0.47 19.80
CA THR A 57 17.65 -0.18 21.11
C THR A 57 18.79 -1.21 21.13
N PRO A 58 18.91 -2.14 20.17
CA PRO A 58 20.01 -3.11 20.17
C PRO A 58 21.40 -2.47 20.00
N LEU A 59 21.50 -1.36 19.25
CA LEU A 59 22.75 -0.62 19.08
C LEU A 59 23.02 0.38 20.21
N ALA A 60 22.14 0.47 21.22
CA ALA A 60 22.22 1.45 22.31
C ALA A 60 22.39 2.91 21.85
N ILE A 61 21.81 3.26 20.69
CA ILE A 61 21.86 4.62 20.15
C ILE A 61 20.56 5.36 20.45
N ASN A 62 20.69 6.59 20.96
CA ASN A 62 19.53 7.46 21.14
C ASN A 62 19.12 8.14 19.81
N GLN A 63 17.93 8.74 19.79
CA GLN A 63 17.40 9.41 18.60
C GLN A 63 18.27 10.57 18.09
N SER A 64 19.06 11.23 18.96
CA SER A 64 20.00 12.28 18.55
C SER A 64 21.19 11.70 17.79
N ALA A 65 21.71 10.55 18.23
CA ALA A 65 22.75 9.82 17.52
C ALA A 65 22.23 9.29 16.18
N ALA A 66 21.04 8.69 16.17
CA ALA A 66 20.40 8.22 14.94
C ALA A 66 20.19 9.37 13.93
N ALA A 67 19.73 10.54 14.38
CA ALA A 67 19.56 11.71 13.53
C ALA A 67 20.87 12.14 12.84
N ARG A 68 21.99 12.11 13.58
CA ARG A 68 23.33 12.40 13.03
C ARG A 68 23.76 11.35 12.00
N LEU A 69 23.60 10.07 12.31
CA LEU A 69 23.95 8.97 11.41
C LEU A 69 23.12 9.00 10.12
N LEU A 70 21.83 9.31 10.22
CA LEU A 70 20.92 9.40 9.08
C LEU A 70 21.01 10.73 8.32
N GLY A 71 21.67 11.75 8.88
CA GLY A 71 21.73 13.09 8.29
C GLY A 71 20.35 13.76 8.17
N ILE A 72 19.47 13.56 9.15
CA ILE A 72 18.12 14.16 9.21
C ILE A 72 17.88 14.84 10.57
N SER A 73 16.83 15.65 10.68
CA SER A 73 16.54 16.32 11.96
C SER A 73 16.12 15.32 13.05
N ARG A 74 16.51 15.60 14.30
CA ARG A 74 16.07 14.84 15.48
C ARG A 74 14.54 14.76 15.57
N ARG A 75 13.86 15.85 15.22
CA ARG A 75 12.39 15.91 15.16
C ARG A 75 11.84 14.85 14.20
N ARG A 76 12.43 14.71 13.00
CA ARG A 76 12.01 13.69 12.02
C ARG A 76 12.15 12.27 12.59
N VAL A 77 13.27 11.98 13.25
CA VAL A 77 13.49 10.68 13.93
C VAL A 77 12.45 10.45 15.02
N ASN A 78 12.19 11.46 15.87
CA ASN A 78 11.19 11.35 16.92
C ASN A 78 9.80 11.09 16.36
N GLU A 79 9.37 11.83 15.34
CA GLU A 79 8.07 11.61 14.69
C GLU A 79 7.95 10.21 14.09
N LEU A 80 9.03 9.69 13.48
CA LEU A 80 9.08 8.32 12.98
C LEU A 80 8.90 7.32 14.13
N VAL A 81 9.73 7.42 15.17
CA VAL A 81 9.69 6.51 16.34
C VAL A 81 8.34 6.56 17.05
N GLN A 82 7.73 7.73 17.15
CA GLN A 82 6.39 7.88 17.75
C GLN A 82 5.26 7.35 16.88
N GLY A 83 5.52 7.03 15.61
CA GLY A 83 4.50 6.59 14.65
C GLY A 83 3.63 7.71 14.08
N GLN A 84 4.13 8.94 14.13
CA GLN A 84 3.45 10.15 13.66
C GLN A 84 3.88 10.56 12.25
N ARG A 85 4.93 9.94 11.71
CA ARG A 85 5.45 10.18 10.37
C ARG A 85 5.69 8.84 9.68
N ALA A 86 5.27 8.74 8.42
CA ALA A 86 5.57 7.62 7.56
C ALA A 86 7.08 7.54 7.21
N MET A 87 7.57 6.31 7.08
CA MET A 87 8.90 6.04 6.55
C MET A 87 8.94 6.32 5.05
N SER A 88 9.65 7.39 4.66
CA SER A 88 9.82 7.74 3.25
C SER A 88 10.91 6.90 2.57
N PRO A 89 10.92 6.80 1.22
CA PRO A 89 12.02 6.17 0.48
C PRO A 89 13.40 6.78 0.80
N ASP A 90 13.50 8.11 0.91
CA ASP A 90 14.72 8.80 1.36
C ASP A 90 15.20 8.29 2.73
N THR A 91 14.28 8.16 3.70
CA THR A 91 14.63 7.66 5.03
C THR A 91 15.01 6.18 5.01
N ALA A 92 14.31 5.36 4.23
CA ALA A 92 14.60 3.94 4.07
C ALA A 92 16.00 3.70 3.49
N ILE A 93 16.38 4.46 2.46
CA ILE A 93 17.73 4.41 1.86
C ILE A 93 18.78 4.85 2.89
N ARG A 94 18.53 5.92 3.63
CA ARG A 94 19.44 6.36 4.71
C ARG A 94 19.61 5.30 5.79
N CYS A 95 18.54 4.63 6.20
CA CYS A 95 18.61 3.51 7.14
C CYS A 95 19.41 2.33 6.59
N ALA A 96 19.26 2.00 5.30
CA ALA A 96 20.04 0.95 4.66
C ALA A 96 21.53 1.26 4.68
N LEU A 97 21.90 2.49 4.35
CA LEU A 97 23.30 2.93 4.36
C LEU A 97 23.88 3.03 5.78
N ALA A 98 23.09 3.49 6.76
CA ALA A 98 23.57 3.72 8.12
C ALA A 98 23.58 2.45 9.00
N PHE A 99 22.65 1.52 8.77
CA PHE A 99 22.40 0.40 9.66
C PHE A 99 22.42 -0.98 8.97
N GLY A 100 22.58 -1.03 7.65
CA GLY A 100 22.69 -2.28 6.90
C GLY A 100 21.37 -3.04 6.73
N VAL A 101 20.22 -2.44 7.03
CA VAL A 101 18.90 -3.04 6.83
C VAL A 101 18.30 -2.52 5.52
N ASP A 102 18.01 -3.42 4.59
CA ASP A 102 17.55 -3.09 3.23
C ASP A 102 16.44 -2.04 3.17
N ALA A 103 16.54 -1.11 2.22
CA ALA A 103 15.53 -0.09 2.00
C ALA A 103 14.15 -0.72 1.66
N GLY A 104 14.15 -1.84 0.93
CA GLY A 104 12.94 -2.58 0.58
C GLY A 104 12.19 -3.11 1.80
N PHE A 105 12.92 -3.59 2.82
CA PHE A 105 12.31 -4.04 4.08
C PHE A 105 11.51 -2.91 4.74
N TRP A 106 12.10 -1.72 4.88
CA TRP A 106 11.42 -0.57 5.48
C TRP A 106 10.17 -0.15 4.71
N LEU A 107 10.24 -0.14 3.39
CA LEU A 107 9.13 0.22 2.52
C LEU A 107 8.00 -0.82 2.56
N GLU A 108 8.32 -2.11 2.64
CA GLU A 108 7.31 -3.16 2.82
C GLU A 108 6.55 -2.94 4.15
N GLN A 109 7.26 -2.64 5.23
CA GLN A 109 6.64 -2.41 6.54
C GLN A 109 5.75 -1.16 6.54
N GLN A 110 6.15 -0.10 5.84
CA GLN A 110 5.31 1.08 5.61
C GLN A 110 4.05 0.72 4.81
N ALA A 111 4.20 0.01 3.69
CA ALA A 111 3.07 -0.40 2.85
C ALA A 111 2.06 -1.28 3.62
N ARG A 112 2.55 -2.20 4.45
CA ARG A 112 1.72 -3.03 5.34
C ARG A 112 0.96 -2.19 6.35
N TRP A 113 1.65 -1.23 6.99
CA TRP A 113 1.03 -0.30 7.94
C TRP A 113 -0.07 0.52 7.30
N ASP A 114 0.22 1.18 6.19
CA ASP A 114 -0.74 2.06 5.50
C ASP A 114 -1.94 1.28 4.99
N SER A 115 -1.68 0.12 4.36
CA SER A 115 -2.74 -0.76 3.83
C SER A 115 -3.68 -1.24 4.94
N TRP A 116 -3.12 -1.63 6.10
CA TRP A 116 -3.94 -2.02 7.25
C TRP A 116 -4.80 -0.86 7.77
N GLN A 117 -4.20 0.33 7.97
CA GLN A 117 -4.92 1.52 8.48
C GLN A 117 -6.10 1.89 7.58
N HIS A 118 -5.87 1.98 6.28
CA HIS A 118 -6.90 2.36 5.31
C HIS A 118 -7.98 1.29 5.19
N TRP A 119 -7.61 0.01 5.25
CA TRP A 119 -8.58 -1.08 5.31
C TRP A 119 -9.50 -0.97 6.54
N GLN A 120 -8.96 -0.64 7.72
CA GLN A 120 -9.79 -0.44 8.91
C GLN A 120 -10.79 0.71 8.74
N LEU A 121 -10.36 1.82 8.15
CA LEU A 121 -11.24 2.97 7.88
C LEU A 121 -12.36 2.61 6.91
N LEU A 122 -12.02 1.96 5.79
CA LEU A 122 -13.00 1.49 4.80
C LEU A 122 -14.00 0.51 5.41
N ARG A 123 -13.51 -0.46 6.20
CA ARG A 123 -14.36 -1.46 6.85
C ARG A 123 -15.34 -0.83 7.84
N ARG A 124 -14.90 0.17 8.61
CA ARG A 124 -15.79 0.93 9.53
C ARG A 124 -16.87 1.69 8.75
N ALA A 125 -16.48 2.37 7.66
CA ALA A 125 -17.42 3.10 6.82
C ALA A 125 -18.44 2.17 6.13
N MET A 126 -18.01 0.98 5.68
CA MET A 126 -18.90 -0.04 5.11
C MET A 126 -19.90 -0.56 6.13
N ASN A 127 -19.46 -0.90 7.35
CA ASN A 127 -20.36 -1.36 8.40
C ASN A 127 -21.42 -0.31 8.76
N GLY A 128 -21.02 0.96 8.90
CA GLY A 128 -21.97 2.05 9.19
C GLY A 128 -23.02 2.26 8.09
N ARG A 129 -22.66 2.05 6.81
CA ARG A 129 -23.64 2.08 5.69
C ARG A 129 -24.62 0.91 5.74
N CYS A 130 -24.15 -0.29 6.08
CA CYS A 130 -25.03 -1.46 6.24
C CYS A 130 -26.01 -1.30 7.40
N ASP A 131 -25.64 -0.56 8.44
CA ASP A 131 -26.53 -0.29 9.57
C ASP A 131 -27.57 0.78 9.21
N ALA A 132 -27.17 1.85 8.51
CA ALA A 132 -28.11 2.85 8.00
C ALA A 132 -29.12 2.28 6.99
N ALA A 133 -28.68 1.40 6.08
CA ALA A 133 -29.56 0.73 5.12
C ALA A 133 -30.55 -0.24 5.78
N ARG A 134 -30.21 -0.79 6.95
CA ARG A 134 -31.12 -1.64 7.75
C ARG A 134 -32.15 -0.84 8.56
N LEU A 135 -31.86 0.41 8.87
CA LEU A 135 -32.72 1.30 9.65
C LEU A 135 -33.64 2.18 8.80
N SER A 136 -33.55 2.12 7.46
CA SER A 136 -34.54 2.74 6.59
C SER A 136 -35.89 2.00 6.73
N PRO A 137 -36.96 2.65 7.21
CA PRO A 137 -38.28 2.03 7.19
C PRO A 137 -38.67 1.81 5.72
N SER A 138 -39.05 0.57 5.39
CA SER A 138 -39.66 0.24 4.10
C SER A 138 -40.75 1.27 3.82
N PRO A 139 -40.82 1.88 2.61
CA PRO A 139 -41.95 2.73 2.28
C PRO A 139 -43.20 1.89 2.46
N ASP A 140 -44.07 2.35 3.38
CA ASP A 140 -45.29 1.67 3.78
C ASP A 140 -46.10 1.35 2.52
N ARG A 141 -46.24 0.06 2.20
CA ARG A 141 -47.19 -0.41 1.18
C ARG A 141 -48.56 -0.51 1.84
N ARG A 142 -49.27 0.61 1.93
CA ARG A 142 -50.73 0.69 2.17
C ARG A 142 -51.28 1.78 1.25
N ASN A 143 -51.80 1.38 0.08
CA ASN A 143 -53.22 1.09 -0.24
C ASN A 143 -54.05 2.36 -0.32
#